data_AF-A0A950GNJ7-F1
#
_entry.id   AF-A0A950GNJ7-F1
#
_cell.length_a   1.000
_cell.length_b   1.000
_cell.length_c   1.000
_cell.angle_alpha   90.00
_cell.angle_beta   90.00
_cell.angle_gamma   90.00
#
_symmetry.space_group_name_H-M   'P 1'
#
loop_
_entity.id
_entity.type
_entity.pdbx_description
1 polymer ?
#
loop_
_entity_poly.entity_id
_entity_poly.type
_entity_poly.pdbx_seq_one_letter_code
_entity_poly.pdbx_strand_id
1 'polypeptide(L)'
;EGYHWSTDLVTAVKAIGNFEVSVAAYPERHPESETLFADIAMLKRKVDAGADRAITQFFFDNDVFFRYLDVARAAGIDIPIVPGIVPVQNFKQTAGFAKRTGASIPTWIAQRFEGLEDDVATRRLVAAAVCAEQVIDLIDRGVTHIHFYTMNRADLVYAVCHLIGLRPTKAEAAKIEVAAA
;
A
#
# COMPACT_ATOMS: atom_id res chain seq x y z
N GLU A 1 -13.96 26.97 -8.46
CA GLU A 1 -14.64 25.86 -7.78
C GLU A 1 -13.96 24.55 -8.17
N GLY A 2 -14.04 23.52 -7.33
CA GLY A 2 -13.41 22.22 -7.54
C GLY A 2 -14.37 21.06 -7.21
N TYR A 3 -13.92 19.82 -7.41
CA TYR A 3 -14.72 18.64 -7.10
C TYR A 3 -14.89 18.45 -5.59
N HIS A 4 -16.09 18.12 -5.14
CA HIS A 4 -16.38 17.86 -3.73
C HIS A 4 -16.01 16.42 -3.33
N TRP A 5 -16.22 15.47 -4.23
CA TRP A 5 -15.92 14.07 -4.00
C TRP A 5 -14.98 13.50 -5.06
N SER A 6 -14.21 12.49 -4.66
CA SER A 6 -13.35 11.74 -5.59
C SER A 6 -14.16 11.06 -6.70
N THR A 7 -15.43 10.69 -6.45
CA THR A 7 -16.34 10.15 -7.46
C THR A 7 -16.59 11.12 -8.61
N ASP A 8 -16.72 12.42 -8.29
CA ASP A 8 -16.96 13.47 -9.29
C ASP A 8 -15.73 13.63 -10.19
N LEU A 9 -14.54 13.58 -9.58
CA LEU A 9 -13.28 13.62 -10.32
C LEU A 9 -13.10 12.37 -11.21
N VAL A 10 -13.41 11.17 -10.72
CA VAL A 10 -13.33 9.93 -11.52
C VAL A 10 -14.24 10.06 -12.76
N THR A 11 -15.49 10.50 -12.56
CA THR A 11 -16.46 10.68 -13.63
C THR A 11 -15.97 11.68 -14.66
N ALA A 12 -15.47 12.83 -14.21
CA ALA A 12 -14.95 13.87 -15.08
C ALA A 12 -13.73 13.41 -15.89
N VAL A 13 -12.79 12.70 -15.27
CA VAL A 13 -11.61 12.15 -15.97
C VAL A 13 -12.01 11.15 -17.04
N LYS A 14 -12.96 10.24 -16.73
CA LYS A 14 -13.47 9.26 -17.71
C LYS A 14 -14.24 9.90 -18.86
N ALA A 15 -14.90 11.02 -18.63
CA ALA A 15 -15.57 11.77 -19.69
C ALA A 15 -14.60 12.46 -20.67
N ILE A 16 -13.38 12.78 -20.23
CA ILE A 16 -12.35 13.39 -21.09
C ILE A 16 -11.71 12.35 -22.01
N GLY A 17 -11.52 11.12 -21.52
CA GLY A 17 -10.91 10.06 -22.31
C GLY A 17 -10.76 8.76 -21.54
N ASN A 18 -10.23 7.74 -22.24
CA ASN A 18 -10.05 6.40 -21.70
C ASN A 18 -8.79 6.28 -20.83
N PHE A 19 -8.72 7.04 -19.74
CA PHE A 19 -7.65 6.95 -18.75
C PHE A 19 -7.84 5.73 -17.84
N GLU A 20 -6.74 5.11 -17.43
CA GLU A 20 -6.74 4.18 -16.29
C GLU A 20 -6.76 4.99 -14.98
N VAL A 21 -7.76 4.77 -14.14
CA VAL A 21 -8.00 5.51 -12.91
C VAL A 21 -7.88 4.58 -11.72
N SER A 22 -6.88 4.85 -10.87
CA SER A 22 -6.72 4.19 -9.58
C SER A 22 -7.31 5.05 -8.46
N VAL A 23 -8.04 4.44 -7.52
CA VAL A 23 -8.64 5.12 -6.36
C VAL A 23 -8.12 4.55 -5.04
N ALA A 24 -8.19 5.35 -3.97
CA ALA A 24 -7.80 4.89 -2.63
C ALA A 24 -8.83 3.91 -2.03
N ALA A 25 -8.34 2.97 -1.23
CA ALA A 25 -9.11 2.02 -0.42
C ALA A 25 -8.54 1.96 1.01
N TYR A 26 -9.36 1.70 2.04
CA TYR A 26 -8.89 1.73 3.44
C TYR A 26 -9.25 0.42 4.15
N PRO A 27 -8.30 -0.53 4.27
CA PRO A 27 -8.53 -1.83 4.90
C PRO A 27 -9.06 -1.75 6.33
N GLU A 28 -8.70 -0.68 7.05
CA GLU A 28 -9.08 -0.43 8.44
C GLU A 28 -10.05 0.74 8.61
N ARG A 29 -10.82 1.08 7.55
CA ARG A 29 -11.76 2.21 7.46
C ARG A 29 -11.06 3.58 7.40
N HIS A 30 -11.54 4.46 6.51
CA HIS A 30 -11.09 5.85 6.48
C HIS A 30 -11.41 6.56 7.81
N PRO A 31 -10.52 7.40 8.37
CA PRO A 31 -10.76 8.09 9.65
C PRO A 31 -12.04 8.93 9.71
N GLU A 32 -12.46 9.48 8.57
CA GLU A 32 -13.69 10.27 8.44
C GLU A 32 -14.94 9.44 8.10
N SER A 33 -14.80 8.13 7.88
CA SER A 33 -15.94 7.25 7.67
C SER A 33 -16.51 6.74 8.99
N GLU A 34 -17.83 6.73 9.09
CA GLU A 34 -18.53 6.25 10.28
C GLU A 34 -18.25 4.77 10.54
N THR A 35 -18.31 3.94 9.50
CA THR A 35 -18.10 2.49 9.57
C THR A 35 -17.30 1.97 8.38
N LEU A 36 -16.73 0.76 8.51
CA LEU A 36 -16.07 0.10 7.38
C LEU A 36 -17.04 -0.11 6.21
N PHE A 37 -18.30 -0.46 6.49
CA PHE A 37 -19.32 -0.64 5.44
C PHE A 37 -19.64 0.66 4.69
N ALA A 38 -19.64 1.81 5.39
CA ALA A 38 -19.79 3.11 4.75
C ALA A 38 -18.59 3.43 3.84
N ASP A 39 -17.36 3.12 4.28
CA ASP A 39 -16.15 3.28 3.46
C ASP A 39 -16.17 2.38 2.23
N ILE A 40 -16.60 1.12 2.38
CA ILE A 40 -16.80 0.17 1.27
C ILE A 40 -17.88 0.66 0.29
N ALA A 41 -19.00 1.20 0.79
CA ALA A 41 -20.02 1.79 -0.08
C ALA A 41 -19.49 2.99 -0.87
N MET A 42 -18.62 3.81 -0.26
CA MET A 42 -17.93 4.89 -0.97
C MET A 42 -16.93 4.35 -2.00
N LEU A 43 -16.19 3.28 -1.69
CA LEU A 43 -15.36 2.59 -2.68
C LEU A 43 -16.21 2.12 -3.86
N LYS A 44 -17.33 1.46 -3.60
CA LYS A 44 -18.25 1.02 -4.64
C LYS A 44 -18.70 2.17 -5.53
N ARG A 45 -19.07 3.32 -4.98
CA ARG A 45 -19.43 4.52 -5.78
C ARG A 45 -18.30 4.98 -6.69
N LYS A 46 -17.04 4.91 -6.24
CA LYS A 46 -15.87 5.23 -7.09
C LYS A 46 -15.68 4.23 -8.22
N VAL A 47 -15.95 2.95 -7.96
CA VAL A 47 -15.94 1.89 -8.98
C VAL A 47 -17.07 2.10 -9.99
N ASP A 48 -18.29 2.35 -9.51
CA ASP A 48 -19.46 2.61 -10.37
C ASP A 48 -19.26 3.89 -11.22
N ALA A 49 -18.46 4.87 -10.74
CA ALA A 49 -18.04 6.05 -11.50
C ALA A 49 -16.97 5.76 -12.57
N GLY A 50 -16.37 4.56 -12.57
CA GLY A 50 -15.42 4.09 -13.58
C GLY A 50 -14.00 3.82 -13.09
N ALA A 51 -13.72 3.76 -11.79
CA ALA A 51 -12.37 3.40 -11.34
C ALA A 51 -11.96 1.99 -11.81
N ASP A 52 -10.74 1.84 -12.34
CA ASP A 52 -10.24 0.58 -12.89
C ASP A 52 -9.48 -0.26 -11.85
N ARG A 53 -8.97 0.38 -10.80
CA ARG A 53 -8.19 -0.26 -9.73
C ARG A 53 -8.33 0.50 -8.42
N ALA A 54 -8.24 -0.20 -7.31
CA ALA A 54 -8.05 0.40 -6.00
C ALA A 54 -6.65 0.11 -5.47
N ILE A 55 -6.04 1.09 -4.79
CA ILE A 55 -4.79 0.91 -4.05
C ILE A 55 -5.11 1.18 -2.58
N THR A 56 -4.79 0.21 -1.73
CA THR A 56 -5.09 0.35 -0.30
C THR A 56 -4.13 1.32 0.36
N GLN A 57 -4.61 2.03 1.39
CA GLN A 57 -3.77 2.52 2.46
C GLN A 57 -2.90 1.37 3.00
N PHE A 58 -1.71 1.69 3.52
CA PHE A 58 -0.88 0.67 4.13
C PHE A 58 -1.54 0.05 5.37
N PHE A 59 -1.16 -1.19 5.62
CA PHE A 59 -1.54 -1.99 6.76
C PHE A 59 -0.32 -2.82 7.18
N PHE A 60 -0.36 -3.36 8.39
CA PHE A 60 0.75 -4.14 8.95
C PHE A 60 0.40 -5.61 9.22
N ASP A 61 -0.89 -5.95 9.13
CA ASP A 61 -1.41 -7.31 9.27
C ASP A 61 -2.08 -7.72 7.96
N ASN A 62 -1.57 -8.77 7.31
CA ASN A 62 -2.12 -9.23 6.04
C ASN A 62 -3.56 -9.73 6.18
N ASP A 63 -3.96 -10.26 7.35
CA ASP A 63 -5.34 -10.72 7.55
C ASP A 63 -6.34 -9.55 7.56
N VAL A 64 -5.91 -8.34 7.93
CA VAL A 64 -6.72 -7.13 7.76
C VAL A 64 -7.04 -6.91 6.28
N PHE A 65 -6.05 -7.05 5.41
CA PHE A 65 -6.23 -6.89 3.97
C PHE A 65 -7.14 -7.97 3.38
N PHE A 66 -6.96 -9.24 3.74
CA PHE A 66 -7.81 -10.31 3.20
C PHE A 66 -9.26 -10.24 3.72
N ARG A 67 -9.48 -9.90 4.99
CA ARG A 67 -10.84 -9.62 5.50
C ARG A 67 -11.47 -8.44 4.74
N TYR A 68 -10.69 -7.40 4.45
CA TYR A 68 -11.16 -6.27 3.64
C TYR A 68 -11.55 -6.71 2.23
N LEU A 69 -10.74 -7.56 1.58
CA LEU A 69 -11.07 -8.12 0.28
C LEU A 69 -12.39 -8.89 0.33
N ASP A 70 -12.60 -9.75 1.32
CA ASP A 70 -13.85 -10.52 1.47
C ASP A 70 -15.07 -9.61 1.56
N VAL A 71 -14.99 -8.55 2.37
CA VAL A 71 -16.08 -7.55 2.52
C VAL A 71 -16.29 -6.77 1.21
N ALA A 72 -15.22 -6.37 0.52
CA ALA A 72 -15.32 -5.66 -0.75
C ALA A 72 -15.95 -6.53 -1.86
N ARG A 73 -15.55 -7.81 -1.94
CA ARG A 73 -16.13 -8.78 -2.89
C ARG A 73 -17.60 -9.05 -2.58
N ALA A 74 -17.96 -9.20 -1.30
CA ALA A 74 -19.36 -9.34 -0.89
C ALA A 74 -20.23 -8.11 -1.27
N ALA A 75 -19.62 -6.94 -1.41
CA ALA A 75 -20.29 -5.72 -1.88
C ALA A 75 -20.33 -5.58 -3.42
N GLY A 76 -19.86 -6.57 -4.18
CA GLY A 76 -19.83 -6.56 -5.64
C GLY A 76 -18.77 -5.61 -6.23
N ILE A 77 -17.66 -5.42 -5.53
CA ILE A 77 -16.49 -4.70 -6.05
C ILE A 77 -15.54 -5.75 -6.61
N ASP A 78 -15.37 -5.81 -7.93
CA ASP A 78 -14.55 -6.85 -8.60
C ASP A 78 -13.25 -6.34 -9.22
N ILE A 79 -13.04 -5.01 -9.24
CA ILE A 79 -11.79 -4.42 -9.72
C ILE A 79 -10.59 -4.92 -8.89
N PRO A 80 -9.36 -4.92 -9.45
CA PRO A 80 -8.16 -5.20 -8.68
C PRO A 80 -8.03 -4.27 -7.48
N ILE A 81 -7.76 -4.83 -6.30
CA ILE A 81 -7.47 -4.09 -5.07
C ILE A 81 -6.03 -4.44 -4.70
N VAL A 82 -5.12 -3.48 -4.90
CA VAL A 82 -3.68 -3.67 -4.71
C VAL A 82 -3.28 -3.25 -3.30
N PRO A 83 -2.62 -4.14 -2.53
CA PRO A 83 -2.14 -3.79 -1.21
C PRO A 83 -1.04 -2.73 -1.28
N GLY A 84 -1.23 -1.65 -0.53
CA GLY A 84 -0.21 -0.67 -0.22
C GLY A 84 0.69 -1.15 0.92
N ILE A 85 2.00 -1.11 0.75
CA ILE A 85 2.98 -1.56 1.75
C ILE A 85 3.95 -0.43 2.05
N VAL A 86 4.14 -0.13 3.34
CA VAL A 86 5.08 0.89 3.81
C VAL A 86 6.27 0.25 4.52
N PRO A 87 7.49 0.40 4.00
CA PRO A 87 8.68 0.01 4.73
C PRO A 87 8.91 0.86 5.99
N VAL A 88 9.06 0.23 7.15
CA VAL A 88 9.21 0.92 8.45
C VAL A 88 10.65 1.42 8.66
N GLN A 89 11.06 2.46 7.94
CA GLN A 89 12.43 2.99 8.07
C GLN A 89 12.66 3.77 9.38
N ASN A 90 11.63 4.46 9.86
CA ASN A 90 11.61 5.19 11.11
C ASN A 90 10.29 4.87 11.83
N PHE A 91 10.37 4.02 12.84
CA PHE A 91 9.18 3.54 13.55
C PHE A 91 8.32 4.68 14.10
N LYS A 92 8.92 5.72 14.68
CA LYS A 92 8.19 6.87 15.24
C LYS A 92 7.42 7.63 14.16
N GLN A 93 8.04 7.88 13.00
CA GLN A 93 7.40 8.54 11.88
C GLN A 93 6.27 7.67 11.32
N THR A 94 6.52 6.38 11.12
CA THR A 94 5.52 5.42 10.62
C THR A 94 4.34 5.29 11.58
N ALA A 95 4.57 5.23 12.89
CA ALA A 95 3.52 5.20 13.90
C ALA A 95 2.66 6.47 13.90
N GLY A 96 3.29 7.63 13.76
CA GLY A 96 2.57 8.89 13.59
C GLY A 96 1.72 8.91 12.30
N PHE A 97 2.23 8.34 11.20
CA PHE A 97 1.48 8.24 9.96
C PHE A 97 0.29 7.28 10.10
N ALA A 98 0.51 6.09 10.65
CA ALA A 98 -0.51 5.07 10.87
C ALA A 98 -1.68 5.62 11.71
N LYS A 99 -1.38 6.36 12.78
CA LYS A 99 -2.41 7.02 13.61
C LYS A 99 -3.27 8.01 12.81
N ARG A 100 -2.68 8.77 11.88
CA ARG A 100 -3.44 9.73 11.06
C ARG A 100 -4.29 9.05 10.00
N THR A 101 -3.87 7.89 9.51
CA THR A 101 -4.56 7.16 8.44
C THR A 101 -5.55 6.11 8.97
N GLY A 102 -5.55 5.85 10.27
CA GLY A 102 -6.39 4.84 10.91
C GLY A 102 -5.82 3.42 10.84
N ALA A 103 -4.55 3.25 10.44
CA ALA A 103 -3.90 1.94 10.37
C ALA A 103 -3.41 1.49 11.76
N SER A 104 -3.64 0.22 12.10
CA SER A 104 -3.17 -0.36 13.35
C SER A 104 -1.74 -0.92 13.19
N ILE A 105 -0.93 -0.79 14.24
CA ILE A 105 0.41 -1.40 14.31
C ILE A 105 0.35 -2.54 15.32
N PRO A 106 0.51 -3.80 14.88
CA PRO A 106 0.60 -4.94 15.78
C PRO A 106 1.72 -4.77 16.80
N THR A 107 1.48 -5.18 18.05
CA THR A 107 2.46 -5.06 19.14
C THR A 107 3.79 -5.73 18.82
N TRP A 108 3.77 -6.87 18.11
CA TRP A 108 4.98 -7.58 17.73
C TRP A 108 5.88 -6.76 16.79
N ILE A 109 5.32 -5.90 15.93
CA ILE A 109 6.11 -5.00 15.10
C ILE A 109 6.80 -3.99 15.99
N ALA A 110 6.06 -3.34 16.90
CA ALA A 110 6.63 -2.36 17.82
C ALA A 110 7.80 -2.96 18.63
N GLN A 111 7.63 -4.19 19.13
CA GLN A 111 8.65 -4.92 19.87
C GLN A 111 9.93 -5.19 19.06
N ARG A 112 9.82 -5.46 17.75
CA ARG A 112 11.01 -5.64 16.90
C ARG A 112 11.84 -4.36 16.73
N PHE A 113 11.24 -3.19 16.93
CA PHE A 113 11.91 -1.89 16.80
C PHE A 113 12.35 -1.28 18.15
N GLU A 114 11.99 -1.90 19.27
CA GLU A 114 12.31 -1.42 20.61
C GLU A 114 13.83 -1.41 20.85
N GLY A 115 14.38 -0.28 21.32
CA GLY A 115 15.82 -0.14 21.60
C GLY A 115 16.69 0.13 20.37
N LEU A 116 16.09 0.29 19.18
CA LEU A 116 16.81 0.57 17.93
C LEU A 116 16.79 2.06 17.55
N GLU A 117 16.50 2.98 18.48
CA GLU A 117 16.38 4.41 18.23
C GLU A 117 17.69 5.02 17.69
N ASP A 118 18.81 4.63 18.28
CA ASP A 118 20.14 5.14 17.94
C ASP A 118 20.95 4.17 17.04
N ASP A 119 20.45 2.94 16.81
CA ASP A 119 21.06 1.95 15.91
C ASP A 119 20.37 1.92 14.53
N VAL A 120 20.79 2.87 13.67
CA VAL A 120 20.25 3.01 12.32
C VAL A 120 20.49 1.76 11.46
N ALA A 121 21.64 1.10 11.62
CA ALA A 121 22.03 -0.03 10.78
C ALA A 121 21.13 -1.24 11.06
N THR A 122 20.99 -1.62 12.33
CA THR A 122 20.13 -2.73 12.74
C THR A 122 18.66 -2.41 12.45
N ARG A 123 18.22 -1.17 12.70
CA ARG A 123 16.84 -0.76 12.37
C ARG A 123 16.49 -0.96 10.89
N ARG A 124 17.42 -0.68 9.97
CA ARG A 124 17.21 -0.92 8.53
C ARG A 124 17.07 -2.40 8.21
N LEU A 125 17.89 -3.25 8.82
CA LEU A 125 17.81 -4.70 8.64
C LEU A 125 16.47 -5.26 9.14
N VAL A 126 16.04 -4.85 10.34
CA VAL A 126 14.75 -5.23 10.91
C VAL A 126 13.60 -4.75 10.02
N ALA A 127 13.66 -3.51 9.52
CA ALA A 127 12.66 -2.98 8.62
C ALA A 127 12.56 -3.74 7.29
N ALA A 128 13.71 -4.12 6.72
CA ALA A 128 13.75 -4.94 5.52
C ALA A 128 13.15 -6.33 5.76
N ALA A 129 13.50 -6.98 6.87
CA ALA A 129 12.97 -8.29 7.24
C ALA A 129 11.46 -8.26 7.45
N VAL A 130 10.93 -7.31 8.24
CA VAL A 130 9.49 -7.15 8.48
C VAL A 130 8.72 -6.89 7.19
N CYS A 131 9.22 -6.00 6.33
CA CYS A 131 8.59 -5.71 5.05
C CYS A 131 8.62 -6.93 4.11
N ALA A 132 9.75 -7.65 4.05
CA ALA A 132 9.89 -8.84 3.24
C ALA A 132 8.96 -9.97 3.71
N GLU A 133 8.87 -10.22 5.03
CA GLU A 133 7.94 -11.20 5.61
C GLU A 133 6.48 -10.88 5.21
N GLN A 134 6.07 -9.61 5.34
CA GLN A 134 4.73 -9.18 4.95
C GLN A 134 4.45 -9.41 3.47
N VAL A 135 5.40 -9.03 2.61
CA VAL A 135 5.28 -9.13 1.15
C VAL A 135 5.29 -10.59 0.68
N ILE A 136 6.15 -11.43 1.25
CA ILE A 136 6.22 -12.86 0.93
C ILE A 136 4.89 -13.53 1.29
N ASP A 137 4.34 -13.29 2.48
CA ASP A 137 3.03 -13.85 2.85
C ASP A 137 1.90 -13.39 1.91
N LEU A 138 1.89 -12.12 1.47
CA LEU A 138 0.92 -11.65 0.47
C LEU A 138 1.05 -12.43 -0.84
N ILE A 139 2.28 -12.64 -1.32
CA ILE A 139 2.56 -13.37 -2.57
C ILE A 139 2.17 -14.84 -2.44
N ASP A 140 2.52 -15.49 -1.34
CA ASP A 140 2.18 -16.90 -1.06
C ASP A 140 0.65 -17.10 -1.01
N ARG A 141 -0.08 -16.06 -0.59
CA ARG A 141 -1.55 -16.00 -0.59
C ARG A 141 -2.17 -15.53 -1.92
N GLY A 142 -1.37 -15.44 -2.98
CA GLY A 142 -1.82 -15.20 -4.35
C GLY A 142 -1.88 -13.74 -4.80
N VAL A 143 -1.34 -12.80 -4.01
CA VAL A 143 -1.23 -11.40 -4.44
C VAL A 143 -0.15 -11.27 -5.51
N THR A 144 -0.52 -10.71 -6.66
CA THR A 144 0.38 -10.55 -7.82
C THR A 144 0.86 -9.12 -8.04
N HIS A 145 0.29 -8.15 -7.33
CA HIS A 145 0.59 -6.72 -7.46
C HIS A 145 0.77 -6.11 -6.08
N ILE A 146 1.81 -5.30 -5.89
CA ILE A 146 2.11 -4.63 -4.63
C ILE A 146 2.46 -3.17 -4.92
N HIS A 147 1.90 -2.26 -4.12
CA HIS A 147 2.22 -0.83 -4.20
C HIS A 147 3.10 -0.42 -3.02
N PHE A 148 4.35 -0.04 -3.27
CA PHE A 148 5.26 0.40 -2.21
C PHE A 148 5.20 1.92 -1.97
N TYR A 149 4.95 2.30 -0.72
CA TYR A 149 5.17 3.67 -0.25
C TYR A 149 6.66 3.87 0.04
N THR A 150 7.44 4.24 -0.99
CA THR A 150 8.90 4.35 -0.90
C THR A 150 9.39 5.47 0.02
N MET A 151 8.56 6.48 0.28
CA MET A 151 8.94 7.68 1.03
C MET A 151 10.21 8.35 0.47
N ASN A 152 10.34 8.36 -0.87
CA ASN A 152 11.51 8.85 -1.61
C ASN A 152 12.83 8.11 -1.29
N ARG A 153 12.76 6.88 -0.77
CA ARG A 153 13.93 6.03 -0.49
C ARG A 153 13.75 4.64 -1.10
N ALA A 154 14.67 4.28 -2.00
CA ALA A 154 14.56 3.06 -2.80
C ALA A 154 15.30 1.86 -2.21
N ASP A 155 16.27 2.06 -1.32
CA ASP A 155 17.16 1.03 -0.78
C ASP A 155 16.44 -0.19 -0.21
N LEU A 156 15.47 0.05 0.69
CA LEU A 156 14.74 -1.02 1.35
C LEU A 156 13.79 -1.73 0.36
N VAL A 157 13.06 -0.98 -0.45
CA VAL A 157 12.13 -1.54 -1.44
C VAL A 157 12.88 -2.37 -2.48
N TYR A 158 14.04 -1.89 -2.93
CA TYR A 158 14.91 -2.61 -3.86
C TYR A 158 15.42 -3.93 -3.27
N ALA A 159 15.82 -3.93 -1.99
CA ALA A 159 16.21 -5.14 -1.29
C ALA A 159 15.04 -6.13 -1.16
N VAL A 160 13.84 -5.66 -0.82
CA VAL A 160 12.64 -6.49 -0.75
C VAL A 160 12.32 -7.10 -2.11
N CYS A 161 12.36 -6.32 -3.20
CA CYS A 161 12.20 -6.82 -4.56
C CYS A 161 13.21 -7.96 -4.86
N HIS A 162 14.48 -7.79 -4.50
CA HIS A 162 15.49 -8.83 -4.69
C HIS A 162 15.19 -10.10 -3.90
N LEU A 163 14.73 -9.97 -2.65
CA LEU A 163 14.37 -11.10 -1.79
C LEU A 163 13.22 -11.93 -2.39
N ILE A 164 12.25 -11.27 -3.04
CA ILE A 164 11.13 -11.95 -3.72
C ILE A 164 11.44 -12.34 -5.16
N GLY A 165 12.71 -12.29 -5.58
CA GLY A 165 13.15 -12.72 -6.91
C GLY A 165 12.94 -11.72 -8.04
N LEU A 166 12.46 -10.50 -7.75
CA LEU A 166 12.38 -9.41 -8.72
C LEU A 166 13.74 -8.73 -8.85
N ARG A 167 14.32 -8.81 -10.05
CA ARG A 167 15.64 -8.26 -10.36
C ARG A 167 15.57 -7.45 -11.65
N PRO A 168 16.39 -6.39 -11.79
CA PRO A 168 16.54 -5.71 -13.07
C PRO A 168 16.93 -6.73 -14.13
N THR A 169 16.31 -6.65 -15.31
CA THR A 169 16.81 -7.39 -16.47
C THR A 169 18.20 -6.89 -16.85
N LYS A 170 19.02 -7.70 -17.51
CA LYS A 170 20.36 -7.28 -17.96
C LYS A 170 20.34 -5.99 -18.78
N ALA A 171 19.29 -5.76 -19.56
CA ALA A 171 19.10 -4.55 -20.35
C ALA A 171 18.77 -3.31 -19.51
N GLU A 172 18.08 -3.49 -18.37
CA GLU A 172 17.76 -2.41 -17.44
C GLU A 172 18.97 -2.07 -16.55
N ALA A 173 19.72 -3.07 -16.10
CA ALA A 173 20.94 -2.87 -15.32
C ALA A 173 21.97 -2.00 -16.05
N ALA A 174 22.17 -2.24 -17.35
CA ALA A 174 23.08 -1.44 -18.18
C ALA A 174 22.63 0.04 -18.32
N LYS A 175 21.33 0.32 -18.29
CA LYS A 175 20.81 1.71 -18.34
C LYS A 175 21.01 2.44 -17.02
N ILE A 176 20.95 1.73 -15.89
CA ILE A 176 21.17 2.30 -14.55
C ILE A 176 22.63 2.71 -14.38
N GLU A 177 23.58 1.88 -14.84
CA GLU A 177 25.01 2.20 -14.79
C GLU A 177 25.36 3.45 -15.62
N VAL A 178 24.71 3.63 -16.78
CA VAL A 178 24.92 4.82 -17.62
C VAL A 178 24.29 6.08 -17.01
N ALA A 179 23.16 5.96 -16.32
CA ALA A 179 22.51 7.11 -15.67
C ALA A 179 23.20 7.56 -14.36
N ALA A 180 24.01 6.69 -13.76
CA ALA A 180 24.78 6.95 -12.55
C ALA A 180 26.21 7.46 -12.82
N ALA A 181 26.63 7.47 -14.09
CA ALA A 181 27.92 7.99 -14.57
C ALA A 181 27.79 9.44 -15.08
#